data_AF-A0A5K1GEV7-F1
#
_entry.id   AF-A0A5K1GEV7-F1
#
_cell.length_a   1.000
_cell.length_b   1.000
_cell.length_c   1.000
_cell.angle_alpha   90.00
_cell.angle_beta   90.00
_cell.angle_gamma   90.00
#
_symmetry.space_group_name_H-M   'P 1'
#
loop_
_entity.id
_entity.type
_entity.pdbx_description
1 polymer ?
#
loop_
_entity_poly.entity_id
_entity_poly.type
_entity_poly.pdbx_seq_one_letter_code
_entity_poly.pdbx_strand_id
1 'polypeptide(L)' 'EEISNIICEQIEQDNREVKIVNICTVLQVGDDIARIHGLDEVMAGELVEFEEGMIGIALNLEPNNVGI' A
#
# COMPACT_ATOMS: atom_id res chain seq x y z
N GLU A 1 -0.38 37.71 -4.95
CA GLU A 1 0.48 36.93 -5.87
C GLU A 1 1.13 35.72 -5.18
N GLU A 2 1.54 35.79 -3.91
CA GLU A 2 2.10 34.63 -3.19
C GLU A 2 1.18 33.39 -3.16
N ILE A 3 -0.11 33.56 -2.85
CA ILE A 3 -1.04 32.42 -2.74
C ILE A 3 -1.26 31.74 -4.10
N SER A 4 -1.30 32.50 -5.19
CA SER A 4 -1.45 31.95 -6.54
C SER A 4 -0.21 31.17 -6.96
N ASN A 5 0.99 31.63 -6.60
CA ASN A 5 2.23 30.91 -6.90
C ASN A 5 2.32 29.60 -6.14
N ILE A 6 1.91 29.56 -4.87
CA ILE A 6 1.89 28.33 -4.07
C ILE A 6 0.92 27.29 -4.66
N ILE A 7 -0.27 27.72 -5.11
CA ILE A 7 -1.24 26.82 -5.74
C ILE A 7 -0.72 26.33 -7.10
N CYS A 8 -0.08 27.19 -7.91
CA CYS A 8 0.53 26.80 -9.17
C CYS A 8 1.67 25.79 -8.96
N GLU A 9 2.56 26.00 -7.98
CA GLU A 9 3.63 25.05 -7.64
C GLU A 9 3.05 23.70 -7.19
N GLN A 10 1.97 23.69 -6.41
CA GLN A 10 1.33 22.44 -5.96
C GLN A 10 0.71 21.66 -7.13
N ILE A 11 0.19 22.35 -8.14
CA ILE A 11 -0.37 21.73 -9.36
C ILE A 11 0.76 21.21 -10.27
N GLU A 12 1.89 21.92 -10.37
CA GLU A 12 3.06 21.47 -11.13
C GLU A 12 3.76 20.26 -10.47
N GLN A 13 3.72 20.19 -9.13
CA GLN A 13 4.20 19.03 -8.36
C GLN A 13 3.27 17.82 -8.41
N ASP A 14 2.05 17.96 -8.91
CA ASP A 14 1.11 16.86 -9.18
C ASP A 14 1.55 16.06 -10.42
N ASN A 15 2.85 15.71 -10.46
CA ASN A 15 3.40 14.70 -11.33
C ASN A 15 2.69 13.41 -10.98
N ARG A 16 1.76 13.00 -11.84
CA ARG A 16 1.09 11.70 -11.81
C ARG A 16 2.15 10.60 -11.93
N GLU A 17 2.75 10.26 -10.80
CA GLU A 17 3.65 9.14 -10.66
C GLU A 17 2.80 7.90 -10.95
N VAL A 18 3.09 7.22 -12.07
CA VAL A 18 2.43 5.96 -12.41
C VAL A 18 2.95 4.93 -11.41
N LYS A 19 2.28 4.83 -10.27
CA LYS A 19 2.56 3.82 -9.26
C LYS A 19 2.04 2.49 -9.79
N ILE A 20 2.95 1.53 -9.97
CA ILE A 20 2.57 0.14 -10.17
C ILE A 20 1.98 -0.31 -8.84
N VAL A 21 0.66 -0.55 -8.84
CA VAL A 21 -0.07 -0.97 -7.64
C VAL A 21 -0.37 -2.44 -7.79
N ASN A 22 0.13 -3.25 -6.86
CA ASN A 22 -0.22 -4.67 -6.83
C ASN A 22 -1.61 -4.80 -6.20
N ILE A 23 -2.57 -5.32 -6.98
CA ILE A 23 -3.93 -5.55 -6.53
C ILE A 23 -3.94 -6.82 -5.67
N CYS A 24 -4.54 -6.72 -4.49
CA CYS A 24 -4.64 -7.84 -3.55
C CYS A 24 -6.03 -7.90 -2.91
N THR A 25 -6.37 -9.04 -2.32
CA THR A 25 -7.67 -9.27 -1.68
C THR A 25 -7.49 -9.90 -0.31
N VAL A 26 -8.09 -9.28 0.71
CA VAL A 26 -8.08 -9.83 2.07
C VAL A 26 -9.02 -11.03 2.14
N LEU A 27 -8.48 -12.20 2.50
CA LEU A 27 -9.24 -13.44 2.67
C LEU A 27 -9.83 -13.55 4.08
N GLN A 28 -9.04 -13.18 5.09
CA GLN A 28 -9.41 -13.33 6.49
C GLN A 28 -8.65 -12.30 7.34
N VAL A 29 -9.30 -11.79 8.38
CA VAL A 29 -8.68 -11.00 9.44
C VAL A 29 -9.06 -11.62 10.79
N GLY A 30 -8.08 -11.83 11.67
CA GLY A 30 -8.31 -12.35 13.01
C GLY A 30 -7.05 -12.26 13.88
N ASP A 31 -7.24 -11.96 15.17
CA ASP A 31 -6.16 -11.80 16.16
C ASP A 31 -5.01 -10.90 15.67
N ASP A 32 -5.36 -9.74 15.10
CA ASP A 32 -4.44 -8.76 14.50
C ASP A 32 -3.58 -9.30 13.34
N ILE A 33 -3.95 -10.44 12.75
CA ILE A 33 -3.31 -11.02 11.56
C ILE A 33 -4.31 -11.03 10.40
N ALA A 34 -3.91 -10.47 9.27
CA ALA A 34 -4.61 -10.53 8.01
C ALA A 34 -3.96 -11.55 7.07
N ARG A 35 -4.77 -12.42 6.46
CA ARG A 35 -4.36 -13.27 5.34
C ARG A 35 -4.79 -12.62 4.05
N ILE A 36 -3.83 -12.25 3.23
CA ILE A 36 -4.07 -11.55 1.96
C ILE A 36 -3.69 -12.47 0.81
N HIS A 37 -4.55 -12.57 -0.19
CA HIS A 37 -4.24 -13.22 -1.47
C HIS A 37 -3.71 -12.19 -2.47
N GLY A 38 -2.71 -12.57 -3.24
CA GLY A 38 -1.92 -11.66 -4.06
C GLY A 38 -0.65 -11.21 -3.35
N LEU A 39 -0.11 -10.06 -3.76
CA LEU A 39 1.18 -9.54 -3.30
C LEU A 39 2.38 -10.46 -3.67
N ASP A 40 2.39 -10.99 -4.90
CA ASP A 40 3.44 -11.94 -5.36
C ASP A 40 4.87 -11.36 -5.31
N GLU A 41 4.99 -10.03 -5.38
CA GLU A 41 6.27 -9.33 -5.35
C GLU A 41 6.65 -8.80 -3.95
N VAL A 42 5.80 -8.98 -2.94
CA VAL A 42 6.07 -8.46 -1.59
C VAL A 42 7.18 -9.27 -0.92
N MET A 43 8.10 -8.57 -0.26
CA MET A 43 9.18 -9.18 0.51
C MET A 43 8.81 -9.31 1.98
N ALA A 44 9.36 -10.33 2.63
CA ALA A 44 9.19 -10.49 4.07
C ALA A 44 9.83 -9.30 4.80
N GLY A 45 9.09 -8.69 5.72
CA GLY A 45 9.46 -7.50 6.46
C GLY A 45 9.08 -6.18 5.78
N GLU A 46 8.43 -6.20 4.62
CA GLU A 46 7.90 -4.99 4.00
C GLU A 46 6.65 -4.47 4.73
N LEU A 47 6.49 -3.15 4.66
CA LEU A 47 5.32 -2.46 5.18
C LEU A 47 4.22 -2.47 4.11
N VAL A 48 3.03 -2.92 4.51
CA VAL A 48 1.85 -2.94 3.66
C VAL A 48 0.82 -2.00 4.25
N GLU A 49 0.39 -1.03 3.45
CA GLU A 49 -0.66 -0.09 3.82
C GLU A 49 -2.02 -0.62 3.33
N PHE A 50 -2.97 -0.73 4.25
CA PHE A 50 -4.35 -1.10 3.95
C PHE A 50 -5.14 0.12 3.47
N GLU A 51 -6.25 -0.11 2.77
CA GLU A 51 -7.13 0.98 2.30
C GLU A 51 -7.63 1.90 3.42
N GLU A 52 -7.73 1.39 4.65
CA GLU A 52 -8.14 2.16 5.83
C GLU A 52 -6.99 2.98 6.45
N GLY A 53 -5.79 2.95 5.87
CA GLY A 53 -4.59 3.66 6.36
C GLY A 53 -3.86 2.95 7.51
N MET A 54 -4.25 1.71 7.85
CA MET A 54 -3.48 0.87 8.76
C MET A 54 -2.23 0.35 8.06
N ILE A 55 -1.16 0.15 8.81
CA ILE A 55 0.10 -0.41 8.31
C ILE A 55 0.33 -1.75 8.98
N GLY A 56 0.53 -2.79 8.17
CA GLY A 56 0.95 -4.11 8.61
C GLY A 56 2.34 -4.47 8.11
N ILE A 57 2.89 -5.56 8.62
CA ILE A 57 4.21 -6.07 8.22
C ILE A 57 4.02 -7.43 7.58
N ALA A 58 4.49 -7.60 6.34
CA ALA A 58 4.48 -8.90 5.68
C ALA A 58 5.43 -9.88 6.41
N LEU A 59 4.89 -10.78 7.23
CA LEU A 59 5.70 -11.70 8.05
C LEU A 59 5.79 -13.09 7.45
N ASN A 60 4.69 -13.61 6.90
CA ASN A 60 4.62 -15.00 6.41
C ASN A 60 4.24 -15.02 4.93
N LEU A 61 5.18 -15.34 4.05
CA LEU A 61 4.94 -15.48 2.61
C LEU A 61 4.64 -16.96 2.30
N GLU A 62 3.36 -17.30 2.18
CA GLU A 62 2.95 -18.62 1.67
C GLU A 62 2.74 -18.54 0.14
N PRO A 63 2.86 -19.66 -0.61
CA PRO A 63 2.72 -19.65 -2.07
C PRO A 63 1.39 -19.10 -2.59
N ASN A 64 0.36 -19.07 -1.75
CA ASN A 64 -0.99 -18.64 -2.12
C ASN A 64 -1.52 -17.49 -1.26
N ASN A 65 -0.81 -17.07 -0.20
CA ASN A 65 -1.26 -15.98 0.66
C ASN A 65 -0.11 -15.40 1.47
N VAL A 66 -0.25 -14.14 1.87
CA VAL A 66 0.68 -13.45 2.74
C VAL A 66 -0.01 -13.14 4.07
N GLY A 67 0.66 -13.48 5.16
CA GLY A 67 0.28 -13.08 6.51
C GLY A 67 0.87 -11.72 6.86
N ILE A 68 0.00 -10.76 7.14
CA ILE A 68 0.30 -9.35 7.47
C ILE A 68 -0.24 -9.02 8.84
#